data_AF-A0AAQ4D632-F1
#
_entry.id   AF-A0AAQ4D632-F1
#
_cell.length_a   1.000
_cell.length_b   1.000
_cell.length_c   1.000
_cell.angle_alpha   90.00
_cell.angle_beta   90.00
_cell.angle_gamma   90.00
#
_symmetry.space_group_name_H-M   'P 1'
#
loop_
_entity.id
_entity.type
_entity.pdbx_description
1 polymer ?
#
loop_
_entity_poly.entity_id
_entity_poly.type
_entity_poly.pdbx_seq_one_letter_code
_entity_poly.pdbx_strand_id
1 'polypeptide(L)'
;MVVPIYANMRERRLANLAKATVMTTFFLFVMYSLMGTFGYMAYGSAVKADIMQMFDASNPWVLFGIGALIVKMVTTYPLLAFCGRGAFDGLYAELTKLPTKEFIEGEPRRRIYITTGWFLTTVALATFTSNVGVVIELLGGLAAANIFIFPGLCLLGVFHQQEKFGLKRPMVVFAIGGLMVVIGSFVFGVVLLDTILNDITKGGTHHLLCT
;
A
#
# COMPACT_ATOMS: atom_id res chain seq x y z
N MET A 1 -9.19 4.79 -4.97
CA MET A 1 -9.06 5.07 -6.42
C MET A 1 -10.11 4.38 -7.31
N VAL A 2 -10.86 3.38 -6.83
CA VAL A 2 -11.85 2.67 -7.67
C VAL A 2 -13.07 3.55 -8.02
N VAL A 3 -13.45 4.49 -7.15
CA VAL A 3 -14.61 5.40 -7.36
C VAL A 3 -14.48 6.28 -8.61
N PRO A 4 -13.38 7.03 -8.84
CA PRO A 4 -13.23 7.82 -10.06
C PRO A 4 -13.07 6.96 -11.32
N ILE A 5 -12.46 5.77 -11.22
CA ILE A 5 -12.36 4.82 -12.34
C ILE A 5 -13.76 4.34 -12.74
N TYR A 6 -14.57 3.96 -11.75
CA TYR A 6 -15.97 3.58 -11.96
C TYR A 6 -16.79 4.72 -12.60
N ALA A 7 -16.60 5.97 -12.15
CA ALA A 7 -17.30 7.13 -12.69
C ALA A 7 -16.97 7.41 -14.17
N ASN A 8 -15.75 7.08 -14.60
CA ASN A 8 -15.24 7.25 -15.97
C ASN A 8 -15.48 6.04 -16.89
N MET A 9 -16.03 4.93 -16.39
CA MET A 9 -16.33 3.78 -17.25
C MET A 9 -17.56 4.04 -18.13
N ARG A 10 -17.45 3.68 -19.42
CA ARG A 10 -18.51 3.82 -20.43
C ARG A 10 -19.82 3.15 -20.00
N GLU A 11 -19.72 1.97 -19.39
CA GLU A 11 -20.86 1.26 -18.81
C GLU A 11 -20.70 1.18 -17.29
N ARG A 12 -21.55 1.94 -16.57
CA ARG A 12 -21.58 2.01 -15.11
C ARG A 12 -22.26 0.80 -14.48
N ARG A 13 -21.74 -0.41 -14.77
CA ARG A 13 -22.19 -1.67 -14.16
C ARG A 13 -21.07 -2.20 -13.28
N LEU A 14 -21.40 -2.50 -12.02
CA LEU A 14 -20.45 -3.11 -11.07
C LEU A 14 -19.88 -4.44 -11.60
N ALA A 15 -20.67 -5.19 -12.37
CA ALA A 15 -20.23 -6.42 -13.02
C ALA A 15 -19.09 -6.18 -14.03
N ASN A 16 -19.15 -5.09 -14.80
CA ASN A 16 -18.09 -4.75 -15.76
C ASN A 16 -16.81 -4.30 -15.04
N LEU A 17 -16.97 -3.57 -13.93
CA LEU A 17 -15.84 -3.16 -13.07
C LEU A 17 -15.17 -4.41 -12.51
N ALA A 18 -15.95 -5.30 -11.88
CA ALA A 18 -15.45 -6.53 -11.29
C ALA A 18 -14.74 -7.40 -12.35
N LYS A 19 -15.32 -7.55 -13.54
CA LYS A 19 -14.70 -8.28 -14.65
C LYS A 19 -13.35 -7.66 -15.05
N ALA A 20 -13.29 -6.34 -15.21
CA ALA A 20 -12.06 -5.64 -15.57
C ALA A 20 -10.98 -5.82 -14.48
N THR A 21 -11.33 -5.60 -13.21
CA THR A 21 -10.42 -5.79 -12.08
C THR A 21 -9.90 -7.22 -12.00
N VAL A 22 -10.78 -8.23 -12.09
CA VAL A 22 -10.38 -9.64 -12.05
C VAL A 22 -9.44 -9.97 -13.21
N MET A 23 -9.73 -9.48 -14.42
CA MET A 23 -8.87 -9.70 -15.59
C MET A 23 -7.49 -9.06 -15.41
N THR A 24 -7.43 -7.81 -14.91
CA THR A 24 -6.16 -7.12 -14.64
C THR A 24 -5.38 -7.81 -13.52
N THR A 25 -6.04 -8.21 -12.43
CA THR A 25 -5.41 -8.92 -11.31
C THR A 25 -4.82 -10.25 -11.77
N PHE A 26 -5.55 -11.02 -12.57
CA PHE A 26 -5.05 -12.27 -13.13
C PHE A 26 -3.83 -12.05 -14.03
N PHE A 27 -3.87 -11.05 -14.90
CA PHE A 27 -2.74 -10.70 -15.76
C PHE A 27 -1.49 -10.28 -14.96
N LEU A 28 -1.67 -9.42 -13.96
CA LEU A 28 -0.59 -9.01 -13.07
C LEU A 28 -0.01 -10.19 -12.30
N PHE A 29 -0.85 -11.09 -11.80
CA PHE A 29 -0.41 -12.30 -11.10
C PHE A 29 0.53 -13.16 -11.96
N VAL A 30 0.17 -13.38 -13.24
CA VAL A 30 1.01 -14.13 -14.18
C VAL A 30 2.34 -13.40 -14.41
N MET A 31 2.30 -12.10 -14.69
CA MET A 31 3.50 -11.30 -14.94
C MET A 31 4.45 -11.25 -13.73
N TYR A 32 3.91 -11.05 -12.52
CA TYR A 32 4.73 -11.05 -11.30
C TYR A 32 5.30 -12.42 -10.99
N SER A 33 4.54 -13.50 -11.22
CA SER A 33 5.03 -14.87 -11.04
C SER A 33 6.18 -15.18 -12.00
N LEU A 34 6.04 -14.82 -13.28
CA LEU A 34 7.10 -14.98 -14.28
C LEU A 34 8.34 -14.17 -13.92
N MET A 35 8.18 -12.90 -13.52
CA MET A 35 9.32 -12.06 -13.14
C MET A 35 10.04 -12.60 -11.90
N GLY A 36 9.28 -13.14 -10.92
CA GLY A 36 9.85 -13.80 -9.74
C GLY A 36 10.62 -15.07 -10.09
N THR A 37 10.07 -15.93 -10.95
CA THR A 37 10.75 -17.19 -11.33
C THR A 37 12.01 -16.95 -12.15
N PHE A 38 11.97 -16.03 -13.12
CA PHE A 38 13.17 -15.66 -13.89
C PHE A 38 14.22 -14.96 -13.03
N GLY A 39 13.80 -14.08 -12.11
CA GLY A 39 14.71 -13.44 -11.15
C GLY A 39 15.43 -14.45 -10.26
N TYR A 40 14.70 -15.45 -9.75
CA TYR A 40 15.28 -16.53 -8.96
C TYR A 40 16.22 -17.42 -9.79
N MET A 41 15.89 -17.71 -11.05
CA MET A 41 16.75 -18.51 -11.93
C MET A 41 18.07 -17.80 -12.26
N ALA A 42 18.05 -16.47 -12.40
CA ALA A 42 19.24 -15.68 -12.78
C ALA A 42 20.26 -15.52 -11.64
N TYR A 43 19.80 -15.34 -10.40
CA TYR A 43 20.67 -15.02 -9.25
C TYR A 43 20.64 -16.07 -8.13
N GLY A 44 19.81 -17.12 -8.26
CA GLY A 44 19.72 -18.22 -7.30
C GLY A 44 19.28 -17.77 -5.91
N SER A 45 19.92 -18.32 -4.88
CA SER A 45 19.64 -18.02 -3.47
C SER A 45 20.21 -16.67 -2.99
N ALA A 46 20.96 -15.95 -3.82
CA ALA A 46 21.58 -14.68 -3.45
C ALA A 46 20.72 -13.44 -3.78
N VAL A 47 19.48 -13.62 -4.26
CA VAL A 47 18.59 -12.52 -4.69
C VAL A 47 18.38 -11.49 -3.56
N LYS A 48 18.77 -10.24 -3.82
CA LYS A 48 18.46 -9.11 -2.95
C LYS A 48 17.01 -8.65 -3.15
N ALA A 49 16.42 -8.07 -2.11
CA ALA A 49 15.07 -7.47 -2.17
C ALA A 49 14.95 -6.40 -3.26
N ASP A 50 16.04 -5.68 -3.56
CA ASP A 50 16.17 -4.87 -4.77
C ASP A 50 16.96 -5.63 -5.83
N ILE A 51 16.26 -6.22 -6.79
CA ILE A 51 16.88 -6.97 -7.89
C ILE A 51 17.75 -6.05 -8.78
N MET A 52 17.48 -4.74 -8.77
CA MET A 52 18.22 -3.78 -9.58
C MET A 52 19.68 -3.64 -9.14
N GLN A 53 19.96 -3.89 -7.86
CA GLN A 53 21.33 -3.88 -7.33
C GLN A 53 22.17 -5.07 -7.79
N MET A 54 21.55 -6.12 -8.34
CA MET A 54 22.26 -7.33 -8.76
C MET A 54 22.68 -7.29 -10.23
N PHE A 55 22.18 -6.34 -11.01
CA PHE A 55 22.56 -6.20 -12.41
C PHE A 55 23.81 -5.32 -12.56
N ASP A 56 24.81 -5.83 -13.28
CA ASP A 56 26.00 -5.08 -13.61
C ASP A 56 25.67 -3.98 -14.63
N ALA A 57 25.97 -2.73 -14.26
CA ALA A 57 25.71 -1.53 -15.06
C ALA A 57 26.59 -1.43 -16.31
N SER A 58 27.58 -2.32 -16.47
CA SER A 58 28.43 -2.36 -17.67
C SER A 58 27.65 -2.75 -18.94
N ASN A 59 26.48 -3.39 -18.82
CA ASN A 59 25.68 -3.77 -19.98
C ASN A 59 24.69 -2.65 -20.38
N PRO A 60 24.72 -2.16 -21.63
CA PRO A 60 23.88 -1.03 -22.07
C PRO A 60 22.37 -1.32 -21.97
N TRP A 61 21.94 -2.58 -22.11
CA TRP A 61 20.55 -2.99 -21.96
C TRP A 61 20.03 -2.89 -20.52
N VAL A 62 20.87 -3.24 -19.55
CA VAL A 62 20.56 -3.11 -18.12
C VAL A 62 20.43 -1.62 -17.77
N LEU A 63 21.38 -0.80 -18.22
CA LEU A 63 21.37 0.63 -17.97
C LEU A 63 20.10 1.30 -18.53
N PHE A 64 19.66 0.89 -19.73
CA PHE A 64 18.39 1.35 -20.30
C PHE A 64 17.19 0.96 -19.42
N GLY A 65 17.15 -0.28 -18.91
CA GLY A 65 16.10 -0.75 -18.00
C GLY A 65 16.05 0.05 -16.69
N ILE A 66 17.21 0.33 -16.09
CA ILE A 66 17.33 1.17 -14.90
C ILE A 66 16.83 2.59 -15.19
N GLY A 67 17.22 3.18 -16.32
CA GLY A 67 16.75 4.49 -16.76
C GLY A 67 15.21 4.54 -16.89
N ALA A 68 14.62 3.53 -17.53
CA ALA A 68 13.16 3.42 -17.66
C ALA A 68 12.45 3.31 -16.30
N LEU A 69 13.03 2.56 -15.34
CA LEU A 69 12.49 2.45 -13.98
C LEU A 69 12.57 3.78 -13.22
N ILE A 70 13.66 4.53 -13.36
CA ILE A 70 13.80 5.86 -12.76
C ILE A 70 12.73 6.80 -13.33
N VAL A 71 12.56 6.86 -14.65
CA VAL A 71 11.53 7.69 -15.30
C VAL A 71 10.13 7.32 -14.82
N LYS A 72 9.84 6.02 -14.69
CA LYS A 72 8.57 5.53 -14.11
C LYS A 72 8.38 6.02 -12.67
N MET A 73 9.39 5.94 -11.82
CA MET A 73 9.30 6.40 -10.43
C MET A 73 9.07 7.91 -10.35
N VAL A 74 9.83 8.70 -11.11
CA VAL A 74 9.67 10.16 -11.19
C VAL A 74 8.26 10.54 -11.64
N THR A 75 7.69 9.82 -12.60
CA THR A 75 6.33 10.08 -13.10
C THR A 75 5.24 9.62 -12.11
N THR A 76 5.48 8.55 -11.36
CA THR A 76 4.52 8.00 -10.40
C THR A 76 4.47 8.81 -9.09
N TYR A 77 5.60 9.38 -8.67
CA TYR A 77 5.71 10.19 -7.45
C TYR A 77 4.67 11.33 -7.34
N PRO A 78 4.48 12.20 -8.35
CA PRO A 78 3.48 13.28 -8.26
C PRO A 78 2.05 12.75 -8.20
N LEU A 79 1.74 11.62 -8.86
CA LEU A 79 0.43 10.99 -8.80
C LEU A 79 0.12 10.51 -7.38
N LEU A 80 1.09 9.85 -6.73
CA LEU A 80 0.95 9.40 -5.34
C LEU A 80 0.84 10.56 -4.37
N ALA A 81 1.64 11.62 -4.55
CA ALA A 81 1.57 12.82 -3.72
C ALA A 81 0.20 13.52 -3.86
N PHE A 82 -0.36 13.56 -5.07
CA PHE A 82 -1.71 14.10 -5.30
C PHE A 82 -2.80 13.28 -4.60
N CYS A 83 -2.75 11.96 -4.71
CA CYS A 83 -3.68 11.08 -3.99
C CYS A 83 -3.52 11.18 -2.47
N GLY A 84 -2.28 11.23 -1.98
CA GLY A 84 -1.97 11.41 -0.56
C GLY A 84 -2.54 12.71 -0.01
N ARG A 85 -2.41 13.82 -0.76
CA ARG A 85 -3.02 15.10 -0.40
C ARG A 85 -4.53 14.98 -0.23
N GLY A 86 -5.23 14.37 -1.18
CA GLY A 86 -6.69 14.19 -1.09
C GLY A 86 -7.11 13.38 0.14
N ALA A 87 -6.32 12.37 0.52
CA ALA A 87 -6.56 11.58 1.72
C ALA A 87 -6.32 12.38 3.01
N PHE A 88 -5.24 13.17 3.09
CA PHE A 88 -4.98 14.05 4.24
C PHE A 88 -6.02 15.15 4.37
N ASP A 89 -6.44 15.76 3.26
CA ASP A 89 -7.46 16.80 3.26
C ASP A 89 -8.81 16.25 3.72
N GLY A 90 -9.17 15.03 3.29
CA GLY A 90 -10.35 14.32 3.76
C GLY A 90 -10.29 13.96 5.25
N LEU A 91 -9.17 13.41 5.71
CA LEU A 91 -8.96 13.06 7.11
C LEU A 91 -8.99 14.31 8.01
N TYR A 92 -8.33 15.39 7.59
CA TYR A 92 -8.33 16.64 8.33
C TYR A 92 -9.74 17.22 8.43
N ALA A 93 -10.51 17.25 7.34
CA ALA A 93 -11.90 17.72 7.33
C ALA A 93 -12.81 16.89 8.26
N GLU A 94 -12.65 15.57 8.27
CA GLU A 94 -13.41 14.67 9.13
C GLU A 94 -13.01 14.83 10.62
N LEU A 95 -11.72 15.04 10.90
CA LEU A 95 -11.20 15.21 12.26
C LEU A 95 -11.52 16.59 12.86
N THR A 96 -11.52 17.66 12.07
CA THR A 96 -11.75 19.02 12.58
C THR A 96 -13.22 19.44 12.61
N LYS A 97 -14.15 18.79 11.89
CA LYS A 97 -15.59 19.15 11.84
C LYS A 97 -15.84 20.66 11.66
N LEU A 98 -14.92 21.39 11.05
CA LEU A 98 -14.92 22.86 10.98
C LEU A 98 -15.54 23.33 9.65
N PRO A 99 -16.26 24.47 9.64
CA PRO A 99 -17.02 24.95 8.50
C PRO A 99 -16.10 25.38 7.35
N THR A 100 -16.61 25.20 6.13
CA THR A 100 -15.93 25.31 4.82
C THR A 100 -15.18 26.63 4.53
N LYS A 101 -15.37 27.69 5.34
CA LYS A 101 -14.78 29.02 5.11
C LYS A 101 -13.34 29.19 5.59
N GLU A 102 -12.92 28.59 6.71
CA GLU A 102 -11.54 28.69 7.22
C GLU A 102 -10.58 27.68 6.55
N PHE A 103 -11.14 26.67 5.88
CA PHE A 103 -10.36 25.63 5.19
C PHE A 103 -9.61 26.18 3.95
N ILE A 104 -10.09 27.28 3.38
CA ILE A 104 -9.65 27.88 2.12
C ILE A 104 -8.50 28.89 2.37
N GLU A 105 -8.48 29.60 3.50
CA GLU A 105 -7.43 30.60 3.81
C GLU A 105 -6.08 29.96 4.20
N GLY A 106 -6.08 28.74 4.73
CA GLY A 106 -4.88 28.01 5.14
C GLY A 106 -4.22 27.12 4.06
N GLU A 107 -4.85 26.98 2.88
CA GLU A 107 -4.43 26.04 1.83
C GLU A 107 -2.95 26.14 1.40
N PRO A 108 -2.36 27.33 1.16
CA PRO A 108 -0.99 27.41 0.67
C PRO A 108 0.05 27.07 1.75
N ARG A 109 -0.22 27.42 3.01
CA ARG A 109 0.66 27.09 4.14
C ARG A 109 0.60 25.61 4.46
N ARG A 110 -0.60 25.01 4.48
CA ARG A 110 -0.78 23.57 4.68
C ARG A 110 -0.13 22.77 3.55
N ARG A 111 -0.19 23.26 2.31
CA ARG A 111 0.49 22.67 1.15
C ARG A 111 2.00 22.60 1.31
N ILE A 112 2.61 23.67 1.84
CA ILE A 112 4.06 23.68 2.12
C ILE A 112 4.36 22.70 3.24
N TYR A 113 3.65 22.72 4.37
CA TYR A 113 3.88 21.77 5.46
C TYR A 113 3.71 20.30 5.04
N ILE A 114 2.68 19.96 4.26
CA ILE A 114 2.46 18.59 3.78
C ILE A 114 3.56 18.17 2.83
N THR A 115 3.97 19.02 1.88
CA THR A 115 5.01 18.67 0.90
C THR A 115 6.38 18.56 1.58
N THR A 116 6.68 19.47 2.52
CA THR A 116 7.93 19.47 3.28
C THR A 116 7.98 18.28 4.23
N GLY A 117 6.86 17.99 4.91
CA GLY A 117 6.70 16.82 5.76
C GLY A 117 6.83 15.51 4.97
N TRP A 118 6.20 15.42 3.81
CA TRP A 118 6.30 14.25 2.92
C TRP A 118 7.73 14.04 2.40
N PHE A 119 8.42 15.13 2.03
CA PHE A 119 9.81 15.07 1.60
C PHE A 119 10.72 14.65 2.76
N LEU A 120 10.56 15.26 3.94
CA LEU A 120 11.31 14.90 5.14
C LEU A 120 11.08 13.46 5.57
N THR A 121 9.84 12.96 5.54
CA THR A 121 9.56 11.55 5.87
C THR A 121 10.16 10.61 4.84
N THR A 122 10.12 10.96 3.55
CA THR A 122 10.74 10.14 2.49
C THR A 122 12.26 10.10 2.65
N VAL A 123 12.89 11.24 2.93
CA VAL A 123 14.35 11.32 3.17
C VAL A 123 14.73 10.59 4.45
N ALA A 124 13.99 10.77 5.53
CA ALA A 124 14.23 10.05 6.78
C ALA A 124 14.11 8.54 6.59
N LEU A 125 13.06 8.08 5.90
CA LEU A 125 12.90 6.65 5.57
C LEU A 125 14.07 6.14 4.72
N ALA A 126 14.57 6.95 3.76
CA ALA A 126 15.73 6.57 2.94
C ALA A 126 17.04 6.51 3.75
N THR A 127 17.22 7.37 4.77
CA THR A 127 18.43 7.34 5.60
C THR A 127 18.39 6.28 6.69
N PHE A 128 17.21 6.00 7.25
CA PHE A 128 17.05 4.97 8.28
C PHE A 128 16.91 3.56 7.70
N THR A 129 16.37 3.42 6.48
CA THR A 129 16.10 2.11 5.88
C THR A 129 17.14 1.74 4.84
N SER A 130 18.20 1.02 5.24
CA SER A 130 19.12 0.40 4.27
C SER A 130 18.54 -0.86 3.60
N ASN A 131 17.37 -1.34 4.02
CA ASN A 131 16.72 -2.56 3.52
C ASN A 131 15.31 -2.28 2.96
N VAL A 132 15.18 -2.08 1.65
CA VAL A 132 13.88 -1.87 0.99
C VAL A 132 12.87 -3.01 1.21
N GLY A 133 13.33 -4.24 1.46
CA GLY A 133 12.48 -5.39 1.72
C GLY A 133 11.59 -5.21 2.96
N VAL A 134 12.16 -4.77 4.08
CA VAL A 134 11.43 -4.58 5.35
C VAL A 134 10.32 -3.53 5.19
N VAL A 135 10.58 -2.46 4.44
CA VAL A 135 9.58 -1.42 4.17
C VAL A 135 8.45 -1.96 3.30
N ILE A 136 8.77 -2.75 2.27
CA ILE A 136 7.76 -3.37 1.42
C ILE A 136 6.90 -4.35 2.22
N GLU A 137 7.50 -5.16 3.11
CA GLU A 137 6.78 -6.09 4.00
C GLU A 137 5.85 -5.35 4.95
N LEU A 138 6.32 -4.31 5.63
CA LEU A 138 5.50 -3.50 6.53
C LEU A 138 4.34 -2.81 5.80
N LEU A 139 4.62 -2.18 4.65
CA LEU A 139 3.59 -1.53 3.83
C LEU A 139 2.58 -2.54 3.27
N GLY A 140 3.05 -3.73 2.88
CA GLY A 140 2.21 -4.84 2.45
C GLY A 140 1.30 -5.34 3.57
N GLY A 141 1.82 -5.49 4.79
CA GLY A 141 1.06 -5.85 5.99
C GLY A 141 -0.01 -4.80 6.32
N LEU A 142 0.34 -3.52 6.30
CA LEU A 142 -0.61 -2.43 6.52
C LEU A 142 -1.69 -2.38 5.42
N ALA A 143 -1.32 -2.61 4.17
CA ALA A 143 -2.26 -2.67 3.06
C ALA A 143 -3.21 -3.88 3.20
N ALA A 144 -2.70 -5.05 3.58
CA ALA A 144 -3.51 -6.24 3.85
C ALA A 144 -4.48 -5.99 5.02
N ALA A 145 -4.01 -5.37 6.11
CA ALA A 145 -4.86 -4.97 7.22
C ALA A 145 -6.02 -4.08 6.74
N ASN A 146 -5.72 -3.06 5.94
CA ASN A 146 -6.73 -2.17 5.36
C ASN A 146 -7.73 -2.93 4.46
N ILE A 147 -7.23 -3.78 3.56
CA ILE A 147 -8.06 -4.54 2.61
C ILE A 147 -8.98 -5.55 3.31
N PHE A 148 -8.58 -6.16 4.42
CA PHE A 148 -9.43 -7.13 5.13
C PHE A 148 -10.30 -6.50 6.21
N ILE A 149 -9.77 -5.54 6.98
CA ILE A 149 -10.47 -4.95 8.13
C ILE A 149 -11.59 -4.03 7.68
N PHE A 150 -11.38 -3.15 6.68
CA PHE A 150 -12.42 -2.21 6.25
C PHE A 150 -13.69 -2.88 5.69
N PRO A 151 -13.62 -3.84 4.74
CA PRO A 151 -14.81 -4.54 4.28
C PRO A 151 -15.40 -5.44 5.37
N GLY A 152 -14.57 -6.01 6.25
CA GLY A 152 -15.03 -6.77 7.41
C GLY A 152 -15.87 -5.93 8.38
N LEU A 153 -15.38 -4.74 8.75
CA LEU A 153 -16.10 -3.77 9.56
C LEU A 153 -17.36 -3.24 8.85
N CYS A 154 -17.29 -3.00 7.54
CA CYS A 154 -18.46 -2.60 6.76
C CYS A 154 -19.56 -3.69 6.78
N LEU A 155 -19.18 -4.97 6.62
CA LEU A 155 -20.12 -6.09 6.73
C LEU A 155 -20.76 -6.17 8.13
N LEU A 156 -19.97 -5.94 9.19
CA LEU A 156 -20.47 -5.90 10.56
C LEU A 156 -21.40 -4.69 10.81
N GLY A 157 -21.11 -3.53 10.22
CA GLY A 157 -21.97 -2.35 10.27
C GLY A 157 -23.30 -2.55 9.52
N VAL A 158 -23.25 -3.14 8.33
CA VAL A 158 -24.45 -3.58 7.59
C VAL A 158 -25.24 -4.60 8.41
N PHE A 159 -24.54 -5.47 9.15
CA PHE A 159 -25.21 -6.38 10.06
C PHE A 159 -25.94 -5.64 11.18
N HIS A 160 -25.36 -4.60 11.78
CA HIS A 160 -26.02 -3.82 12.82
C HIS A 160 -27.26 -3.06 12.28
N GLN A 161 -27.27 -2.72 10.99
CA GLN A 161 -28.37 -2.04 10.29
C GLN A 161 -29.35 -3.00 9.58
N GLN A 162 -29.52 -4.23 10.08
CA GLN A 162 -30.38 -5.27 9.48
C GLN A 162 -31.75 -4.78 8.99
N GLU A 163 -32.42 -3.94 9.79
CA GLU A 163 -33.77 -3.44 9.54
C GLU A 163 -33.90 -2.66 8.23
N LYS A 164 -32.81 -2.02 7.76
CA LYS A 164 -32.84 -1.19 6.54
C LYS A 164 -32.50 -1.95 5.25
N PHE A 165 -31.77 -3.06 5.35
CA PHE A 165 -31.22 -3.76 4.18
C PHE A 165 -31.89 -5.10 3.86
N GLY A 166 -32.80 -5.60 4.71
CA GLY A 166 -33.62 -6.78 4.40
C GLY A 166 -32.79 -8.04 4.09
N LEU A 167 -31.75 -8.29 4.88
CA LEU A 167 -30.79 -9.38 4.64
C LEU A 167 -31.42 -10.76 4.85
N LYS A 168 -31.34 -11.62 3.83
CA LYS A 168 -31.89 -13.00 3.91
C LYS A 168 -31.09 -13.93 4.83
N ARG A 169 -29.81 -13.65 5.11
CA ARG A 169 -28.92 -14.49 5.95
C ARG A 169 -27.97 -13.63 6.82
N PRO A 170 -28.49 -12.95 7.86
CA PRO A 170 -27.71 -12.01 8.66
C PRO A 170 -26.53 -12.68 9.38
N MET A 171 -26.71 -13.91 9.88
CA MET A 171 -25.69 -14.66 10.61
C MET A 171 -24.47 -15.03 9.75
N VAL A 172 -24.68 -15.32 8.46
CA VAL A 172 -23.58 -15.64 7.52
C VAL A 172 -22.75 -14.40 7.21
N VAL A 173 -23.40 -13.26 7.05
CA VAL A 173 -22.71 -11.97 6.80
C VAL A 173 -21.91 -11.55 8.02
N PHE A 174 -22.43 -11.74 9.24
CA PHE A 174 -21.67 -11.53 10.46
C PHE A 174 -20.46 -12.45 10.58
N ALA A 175 -20.63 -13.75 10.31
CA ALA A 175 -19.54 -14.72 10.37
C ALA A 175 -18.43 -14.40 9.36
N ILE A 176 -18.79 -14.04 8.12
CA ILE A 176 -17.82 -13.67 7.08
C ILE A 176 -17.09 -12.37 7.46
N GLY A 177 -17.81 -11.35 7.92
CA GLY A 177 -17.22 -10.08 8.35
C GLY A 177 -16.26 -10.26 9.53
N GLY A 178 -16.67 -11.01 10.55
CA GLY A 178 -15.84 -11.35 11.69
C GLY A 178 -14.58 -12.13 11.28
N LEU A 179 -14.72 -13.16 10.44
CA LEU A 179 -13.60 -13.95 9.95
C LEU A 179 -12.59 -13.10 9.17
N MET A 180 -13.05 -12.18 8.32
CA MET A 180 -12.17 -11.25 7.61
C MET A 180 -11.39 -10.32 8.55
N VAL A 181 -12.02 -9.79 9.60
CA VAL A 181 -11.34 -8.93 10.59
C VAL A 181 -10.31 -9.72 11.39
N VAL A 182 -10.66 -10.95 11.82
CA VAL A 182 -9.73 -11.82 12.56
C VAL A 182 -8.52 -12.18 11.70
N ILE A 183 -8.71 -12.58 10.44
CA ILE A 183 -7.60 -12.88 9.53
C ILE A 183 -6.75 -11.64 9.28
N GLY A 184 -7.37 -10.49 9.00
CA GLY A 184 -6.64 -9.24 8.75
C GLY A 184 -5.80 -8.78 9.94
N SER A 185 -6.36 -8.83 11.15
CA SER A 185 -5.64 -8.49 12.38
C SER A 185 -4.53 -9.48 12.71
N PHE A 186 -4.74 -10.78 12.47
CA PHE A 186 -3.71 -11.79 12.66
C PHE A 186 -2.53 -11.60 11.70
N VAL A 187 -2.79 -11.43 10.39
CA VAL A 187 -1.74 -11.20 9.38
C VAL A 187 -0.94 -9.94 9.70
N PHE A 188 -1.62 -8.86 10.07
CA PHE A 188 -0.96 -7.62 10.47
C PHE A 188 -0.08 -7.81 11.72
N GLY A 189 -0.58 -8.53 12.73
CA GLY A 189 0.17 -8.86 13.93
C GLY A 189 1.43 -9.68 13.64
N VAL A 190 1.33 -10.68 12.75
CA VAL A 190 2.48 -11.51 12.35
C VAL A 190 3.55 -10.67 11.64
N VAL A 191 3.16 -9.82 10.69
CA VAL A 191 4.12 -8.96 9.95
C VAL A 191 4.80 -7.96 10.89
N LEU A 192 4.05 -7.37 11.83
CA LEU A 192 4.62 -6.48 12.84
C LEU A 192 5.61 -7.20 13.76
N LEU A 193 5.24 -8.39 14.25
CA LEU A 193 6.12 -9.19 15.10
C LEU A 193 7.41 -9.58 14.38
N ASP A 194 7.31 -10.02 13.13
CA ASP A 194 8.47 -10.37 12.30
C ASP A 194 9.38 -9.15 12.09
N THR A 195 8.79 -7.99 11.80
CA THR A 195 9.53 -6.73 11.64
C THR A 195 10.25 -6.33 12.92
N ILE A 196 9.58 -6.40 14.07
CA ILE A 196 10.14 -6.06 15.39
C ILE A 196 11.26 -7.03 15.77
N LEU A 197 11.06 -8.33 15.55
CA LEU A 197 12.07 -9.36 15.81
C LEU A 197 13.33 -9.15 14.95
N ASN A 198 13.14 -8.83 13.66
CA ASN A 198 14.22 -8.54 12.74
C ASN A 198 15.00 -7.27 13.14
N ASP A 199 14.31 -6.24 13.64
CA ASP A 199 14.94 -5.01 14.11
C ASP A 199 15.70 -5.21 15.43
N ILE A 200 15.16 -5.99 16.38
CA ILE A 200 15.86 -6.34 17.63
C ILE A 200 17.10 -7.20 17.34
N THR A 201 16.99 -8.17 16.43
CA THR A 201 18.10 -9.07 16.09
C THR A 201 19.24 -8.30 15.39
N LYS A 202 18.91 -7.33 14.53
CA LYS A 202 19.91 -6.46 13.87
C LYS A 202 20.44 -5.36 14.78
N GLY A 203 19.59 -4.77 15.62
CA GLY A 203 19.95 -3.77 16.62
C GLY A 203 20.85 -4.32 17.73
N GLY A 204 20.69 -5.61 18.08
CA GLY A 204 21.61 -6.33 18.97
C GLY A 204 23.02 -6.47 18.39
N THR A 205 23.16 -6.60 17.07
CA THR A 205 24.46 -6.74 16.40
C THR A 205 25.24 -5.42 16.33
N HIS A 206 24.55 -4.27 16.28
CA HIS A 206 25.22 -2.96 16.35
C HIS A 206 25.89 -2.71 17.71
N HIS A 207 25.43 -3.34 18.79
CA HIS A 207 26.05 -3.23 20.11
C HIS A 207 27.23 -4.18 20.32
N LEU A 208 27.41 -5.19 19.45
CA LEU A 208 28.50 -6.18 19.50
C LEU A 208 29.69 -5.84 18.59
N LEU A 209 29.53 -4.90 17.65
CA LEU A 209 30.62 -4.45 16.75
C LEU A 209 31.34 -3.18 17.24
N CYS A 210 30.92 -2.61 18.39
CA CYS A 210 31.55 -1.45 19.03
C CYS A 210 32.28 -1.78 20.35
N THR A 211 32.60 -3.05 20.58
CA THR A 211 33.50 -3.53 21.64
C THR A 211 34.55 -4.43 21.04
#